data_AF-A0A833DK44-F1
#
_entry.id   AF-A0A833DK44-F1
#
_cell.length_a   1.000
_cell.length_b   1.000
_cell.length_c   1.000
_cell.angle_alpha   90.00
_cell.angle_beta   90.00
_cell.angle_gamma   90.00
#
_symmetry.space_group_name_H-M   'P 1'
#
loop_
_entity.id
_entity.type
_entity.pdbx_description
1 polymer ?
#
loop_
_entity_poly.entity_id
_entity_poly.type
_entity_poly.pdbx_seq_one_letter_code
_entity_poly.pdbx_strand_id
1 'polypeptide(L)'
;MQRWWRRRKSHPKMVHRAVWDAIDGGTADFIHITDQEQAHLVPAGLEVACSVTVHDLFHLSPRTVIGIEVGDHAPNGTRKKDLNHLRNGLARANMLISISESTAEE
;
A
#
# COMPACT_ATOMS: atom_id res chain seq x y z
N MET A 1 20.91 3.87 4.86
CA MET A 1 20.88 3.29 3.50
C MET A 1 20.23 1.90 3.42
N GLN A 2 20.58 0.95 4.29
CA GLN A 2 20.04 -0.43 4.25
C GLN A 2 18.50 -0.51 4.29
N ARG A 3 17.84 0.25 5.17
CA ARG A 3 16.37 0.24 5.30
C ARG A 3 15.64 0.74 4.04
N TRP A 4 16.14 1.80 3.41
CA TRP A 4 15.57 2.30 2.16
C TRP A 4 15.74 1.29 1.02
N TRP A 5 16.94 0.73 0.88
CA TRP A 5 17.21 -0.29 -0.14
C TRP A 5 16.33 -1.52 0.06
N ARG A 6 16.17 -1.97 1.31
CA ARG A 6 15.26 -3.07 1.64
C ARG A 6 13.81 -2.75 1.26
N ARG A 7 13.28 -1.60 1.68
CA ARG A 7 11.89 -1.20 1.41
C ARG A 7 11.60 -0.94 -0.07
N ARG A 8 12.58 -0.46 -0.85
CA ARG A 8 12.36 -0.02 -2.24
C ARG A 8 12.80 -0.98 -3.31
N LYS A 9 13.76 -1.86 -3.02
CA LYS A 9 14.34 -2.75 -4.03
C LYS A 9 14.22 -4.20 -3.61
N SER A 10 14.80 -4.59 -2.48
CA SER A 10 14.90 -6.02 -2.16
C SER A 10 13.57 -6.63 -1.77
N HIS A 11 12.80 -5.97 -0.90
CA HIS A 11 11.54 -6.50 -0.41
C HIS A 11 10.47 -6.58 -1.52
N PRO A 12 10.25 -5.53 -2.34
CA PRO A 12 9.34 -5.64 -3.48
C PRO A 12 9.73 -6.76 -4.45
N LYS A 13 11.03 -6.93 -4.73
CA LYS A 13 11.52 -8.01 -5.61
C LYS A 13 11.25 -9.40 -5.02
N MET A 14 11.47 -9.57 -3.72
CA MET A 14 11.18 -10.84 -3.03
C MET A 14 9.69 -11.16 -3.05
N VAL A 15 8.83 -10.18 -2.76
CA VAL A 15 7.37 -10.36 -2.80
C VAL A 15 6.91 -10.69 -4.21
N HIS A 16 7.35 -9.94 -5.22
CA HIS A 16 7.01 -10.23 -6.62
C HIS A 16 7.35 -11.67 -7.02
N ARG A 17 8.53 -12.16 -6.63
CA ARG A 17 8.91 -13.55 -6.91
C ARG A 17 7.98 -14.54 -6.20
N ALA A 18 7.77 -14.36 -4.90
CA ALA A 18 6.91 -15.26 -4.13
C ALA A 18 5.48 -15.30 -4.65
N VAL A 19 4.96 -14.15 -5.09
CA VAL A 19 3.61 -14.06 -5.67
C VAL A 19 3.53 -14.82 -7.00
N TRP A 20 4.50 -14.65 -7.93
CA TRP A 20 4.49 -15.39 -9.21
C TRP A 20 4.73 -16.87 -9.02
N ASP A 21 5.67 -17.26 -8.15
CA ASP A 21 5.88 -18.66 -7.82
C ASP A 21 4.57 -19.30 -7.29
N ALA A 22 3.75 -18.55 -6.52
CA ALA A 22 2.47 -19.02 -6.01
C ALA A 22 1.36 -19.10 -7.08
N ILE A 23 1.26 -18.11 -7.96
CA ILE A 23 0.28 -18.08 -9.06
C ILE A 23 0.61 -19.15 -10.11
N ASP A 24 1.85 -19.19 -10.60
CA ASP A 24 2.30 -20.17 -11.61
C ASP A 24 2.21 -21.60 -11.06
N GLY A 25 2.43 -21.76 -9.75
CA GLY A 25 2.26 -23.03 -9.04
C GLY A 25 0.81 -23.41 -8.74
N GLY A 26 -0.18 -22.55 -9.05
CA GLY A 26 -1.60 -22.79 -8.79
C GLY A 26 -1.97 -22.84 -7.30
N THR A 27 -1.18 -22.16 -6.45
CA THR A 27 -1.39 -22.11 -4.98
C THR A 27 -1.97 -20.80 -4.50
N ALA A 28 -2.11 -19.81 -5.38
CA ALA A 28 -2.75 -18.55 -5.09
C ALA A 28 -3.52 -18.02 -6.32
N ASP A 29 -4.81 -17.74 -6.13
CA ASP A 29 -5.69 -17.14 -7.14
C ASP A 29 -6.10 -15.70 -6.77
N PHE A 30 -5.58 -15.19 -5.65
CA PHE A 30 -5.91 -13.87 -5.12
C PHE A 30 -4.80 -13.37 -4.19
N ILE A 31 -4.53 -12.06 -4.23
CA ILE A 31 -3.53 -11.42 -3.37
C ILE A 31 -4.19 -10.43 -2.43
N HIS A 32 -3.94 -10.56 -1.14
CA HIS A 32 -4.39 -9.62 -0.13
C HIS A 32 -3.20 -8.97 0.58
N ILE A 33 -3.17 -7.63 0.61
CA ILE A 33 -2.27 -6.87 1.47
C ILE A 33 -3.07 -6.31 2.64
N THR A 34 -2.66 -6.64 3.85
CA THR A 34 -3.44 -6.37 5.06
C THR A 34 -3.36 -4.94 5.57
N ASP A 35 -2.50 -4.09 5.00
CA ASP A 35 -2.26 -2.72 5.48
C ASP A 35 -1.71 -1.82 4.35
N GLN A 36 -2.19 -0.58 4.32
CA GLN A 36 -1.90 0.42 3.30
C GLN A 36 -0.41 0.82 3.27
N GLU A 37 0.31 0.70 4.38
CA GLU A 37 1.75 0.98 4.43
C GLU A 37 2.60 -0.02 3.64
N GLN A 38 2.06 -1.22 3.36
CA GLN A 38 2.69 -2.21 2.50
C GLN A 38 2.15 -2.18 1.07
N ALA A 39 1.25 -1.26 0.72
CA ALA A 39 0.68 -1.17 -0.65
C ALA A 39 1.75 -1.03 -1.75
N HIS A 40 2.93 -0.48 -1.44
CA HIS A 40 4.06 -0.45 -2.37
C HIS A 40 4.54 -1.85 -2.84
N LEU A 41 4.12 -2.91 -2.17
CA LEU A 41 4.42 -4.31 -2.49
C LEU A 41 3.44 -4.94 -3.48
N VAL A 42 2.32 -4.30 -3.83
CA VAL A 42 1.41 -4.79 -4.88
C VAL A 42 2.23 -4.97 -6.17
N PRO A 43 2.43 -6.20 -6.69
CA PRO A 43 3.21 -6.39 -7.90
C PRO A 43 2.57 -5.67 -9.11
N ALA A 44 3.39 -5.26 -10.07
CA ALA A 44 2.88 -4.74 -11.33
C ALA A 44 2.56 -5.90 -12.27
N GLY A 45 1.50 -5.78 -13.08
CA GLY A 45 1.12 -6.83 -14.04
C GLY A 45 0.53 -8.09 -13.41
N LEU A 46 -0.14 -7.95 -12.25
CA LEU A 46 -0.94 -9.02 -11.64
C LEU A 46 -2.00 -9.56 -12.61
N GLU A 47 -1.98 -10.87 -12.81
CA GLU A 47 -3.00 -11.61 -13.57
C GLU A 47 -4.21 -11.99 -12.70
N VAL A 48 -4.00 -12.09 -11.38
CA VAL A 48 -5.05 -12.36 -10.39
C VAL A 48 -5.51 -11.08 -9.69
N ALA A 49 -6.72 -11.11 -9.12
CA ALA A 49 -7.24 -9.97 -8.38
C ALA A 49 -6.44 -9.72 -7.09
N CYS A 50 -6.28 -8.44 -6.75
CA CYS A 50 -5.58 -7.98 -5.57
C CYS A 50 -6.41 -6.98 -4.76
N SER A 51 -6.39 -7.15 -3.43
CA SER A 51 -6.98 -6.20 -2.49
C SER A 51 -5.96 -5.64 -1.51
N VAL A 52 -6.23 -4.44 -1.01
CA VAL A 52 -5.47 -3.81 0.08
C VAL A 52 -6.42 -3.36 1.17
N THR A 53 -6.18 -3.73 2.42
CA THR A 53 -6.90 -3.14 3.57
C THR A 53 -6.32 -1.78 3.92
N VAL A 54 -7.20 -0.78 4.07
CA VAL A 54 -6.89 0.57 4.49
C VAL A 54 -7.48 0.79 5.87
N HIS A 55 -6.60 0.99 6.87
CA HIS A 55 -7.02 1.20 8.26
C HIS A 55 -7.34 2.66 8.55
N ASP A 56 -6.65 3.58 7.88
CA ASP A 56 -6.82 5.03 8.00
C ASP A 56 -6.23 5.74 6.77
N LEU A 57 -6.60 7.01 6.61
CA LEU A 57 -6.06 7.86 5.54
C LEU A 57 -5.10 8.93 6.05
N PHE A 58 -4.72 8.96 7.32
CA PHE A 58 -4.03 10.12 7.92
C PHE A 58 -2.68 10.42 7.24
N HIS A 59 -1.99 9.39 6.79
CA HIS A 59 -0.72 9.53 6.06
C HIS A 59 -0.91 9.91 4.57
N LEU A 60 -2.03 9.52 3.98
CA LEU A 60 -2.32 9.68 2.54
C LEU A 60 -3.11 10.94 2.24
N SER A 61 -3.92 11.39 3.19
CA SER A 61 -4.80 12.55 3.17
C SER A 61 -4.79 13.24 4.56
N PRO A 62 -3.70 13.96 4.90
CA PRO A 62 -3.65 14.76 6.12
C PRO A 62 -4.78 15.80 6.13
N ARG A 63 -5.39 16.04 7.29
CA ARG A 63 -6.55 16.94 7.43
C ARG A 63 -6.67 17.51 8.84
N THR A 64 -7.48 18.56 8.98
CA THR A 64 -7.85 19.13 10.28
C THR A 64 -9.25 18.67 10.66
N VAL A 65 -9.40 18.04 11.83
CA VAL A 65 -10.69 17.57 12.36
C VAL A 65 -10.99 18.33 13.65
N ILE A 66 -12.02 19.17 13.65
CA ILE A 66 -12.42 19.98 14.83
C ILE A 66 -11.22 20.79 15.39
N GLY A 67 -10.43 21.38 14.50
CA GLY A 67 -9.24 22.16 14.88
C GLY A 67 -8.02 21.34 15.30
N ILE A 68 -8.09 20.00 15.25
CA ILE A 68 -6.98 19.09 15.54
C ILE A 68 -6.36 18.62 14.22
N GLU A 69 -5.06 18.80 14.08
CA GLU A 69 -4.30 18.30 12.93
C GLU A 69 -4.12 16.79 13.01
N VAL A 70 -4.55 16.08 11.96
CA VAL A 70 -4.44 14.64 11.82
C VAL A 70 -3.55 14.31 10.62
N GLY A 71 -2.48 13.56 10.87
CA GLY A 71 -1.46 13.27 9.86
C GLY A 71 -0.39 14.35 9.76
N ASP A 72 0.46 14.25 8.72
CA ASP A 72 1.54 15.20 8.44
C ASP A 72 1.23 15.99 7.16
N HIS A 73 0.88 17.28 7.32
CA HIS A 73 0.56 18.19 6.22
C HIS A 73 1.76 18.67 5.42
N ALA A 74 2.97 18.57 5.98
CA ALA A 74 4.18 19.07 5.36
C ALA A 74 5.29 18.01 5.35
N PRO A 75 5.05 16.83 4.73
CA PRO A 75 6.00 15.74 4.76
C PRO A 75 7.29 16.13 4.05
N ASN A 76 8.42 15.73 4.64
CA ASN A 76 9.72 15.91 4.00
C ASN A 76 9.82 15.15 2.66
N GLY A 77 10.82 15.49 1.83
CA GLY A 77 10.95 14.92 0.49
C GLY A 77 11.06 13.39 0.45
N THR A 78 11.66 12.77 1.48
CA THR A 78 11.76 11.30 1.59
C THR A 78 10.39 10.67 1.85
N ARG A 79 9.61 11.27 2.76
CA ARG A 79 8.25 10.80 3.04
C ARG A 79 7.31 11.05 1.86
N LYS A 80 7.41 12.19 1.16
CA LYS A 80 6.66 12.44 -0.09
C LYS A 80 6.88 11.34 -1.13
N LYS A 81 8.14 10.94 -1.35
CA LYS A 81 8.46 9.81 -2.25
C LYS A 81 7.85 8.50 -1.76
N ASP A 82 7.90 8.22 -0.46
CA ASP A 82 7.25 7.04 0.12
C ASP A 82 5.75 7.03 -0.12
N LEU A 83 5.06 8.13 0.18
CA LEU A 83 3.63 8.28 -0.05
C LEU A 83 3.26 8.09 -1.52
N ASN A 84 4.08 8.56 -2.46
CA ASN A 84 3.85 8.30 -3.89
C ASN A 84 3.95 6.80 -4.23
N HIS A 85 4.89 6.08 -3.63
CA HIS A 85 4.96 4.62 -3.81
C HIS A 85 3.75 3.89 -3.21
N LEU A 86 3.26 4.35 -2.05
CA LEU A 86 2.04 3.81 -1.44
C LEU A 86 0.83 4.07 -2.33
N ARG A 87 0.62 5.31 -2.78
CA ARG A 87 -0.47 5.69 -3.70
C ARG A 87 -0.42 4.90 -5.00
N ASN A 88 0.76 4.75 -5.61
CA ASN A 88 0.91 3.94 -6.81
C ASN A 88 0.57 2.46 -6.54
N GLY A 89 0.90 1.95 -5.36
CA GLY A 89 0.55 0.61 -4.91
C GLY A 89 -0.96 0.41 -4.77
N LEU A 90 -1.62 1.32 -4.06
CA LEU A 90 -3.07 1.34 -3.88
C LEU A 90 -3.79 1.43 -5.23
N ALA A 91 -3.30 2.28 -6.14
CA ALA A 91 -3.86 2.45 -7.48
C ALA A 91 -3.73 1.19 -8.37
N ARG A 92 -2.85 0.23 -8.02
CA ARG A 92 -2.75 -1.05 -8.72
C ARG A 92 -3.70 -2.11 -8.15
N ALA A 93 -4.22 -1.93 -6.94
CA ALA A 93 -5.14 -2.89 -6.35
C ALA A 93 -6.50 -2.82 -7.07
N ASN A 94 -7.15 -3.97 -7.21
CA ASN A 94 -8.50 -4.05 -7.77
C ASN A 94 -9.56 -3.62 -6.75
N MET A 95 -9.25 -3.76 -5.46
CA MET A 95 -10.17 -3.44 -4.37
C MET A 95 -9.43 -2.83 -3.18
N LEU A 96 -10.01 -1.80 -2.59
CA LEU A 96 -9.62 -1.30 -1.28
C LEU A 96 -10.66 -1.74 -0.26
N ILE A 97 -10.20 -2.36 0.83
CA ILE A 97 -11.07 -2.79 1.93
C ILE A 97 -10.88 -1.80 3.07
N SER A 98 -11.95 -1.10 3.42
CA SER A 98 -11.95 -0.26 4.60
C SER A 98 -12.29 -1.07 5.85
N ILE A 99 -11.75 -0.71 7.00
CA ILE A 99 -12.10 -1.34 8.28
C ILE A 99 -13.41 -0.82 8.87
N SER A 100 -13.94 0.29 8.35
CA SER A 100 -15.22 0.86 8.77
C SER A 100 -15.87 1.67 7.64
N GLU A 101 -17.19 1.90 7.73
CA GLU A 101 -17.89 2.83 6.84
C GLU A 101 -17.30 4.24 6.94
N SER A 102 -17.02 4.71 8.17
CA SER A 102 -16.39 6.01 8.39
C SER A 102 -15.08 6.15 7.61
N THR A 103 -14.20 5.15 7.66
CA THR A 103 -12.91 5.17 6.93
C THR A 103 -13.11 5.08 5.41
N ALA A 104 -14.23 4.53 4.93
CA ALA A 104 -14.55 4.46 3.51
C ALA A 104 -15.08 5.78 2.94
N GLU A 105 -15.71 6.61 3.78
CA GLU A 105 -16.26 7.92 3.41
C GLU A 105 -15.24 9.08 3.50
N GLU A 106 -14.08 8.82 4.10
CA GLU A 106 -12.96 9.78 4.22
C GLU A 106 -12.22 10.06 2.91
#